data_AF-A0A7K0UZW7-F1
#
_entry.id   AF-A0A7K0UZW7-F1
#
_cell.length_a   1.000
_cell.length_b   1.000
_cell.length_c   1.000
_cell.angle_alpha   90.00
_cell.angle_beta   90.00
_cell.angle_gamma   90.00
#
_symmetry.space_group_name_H-M   'P 1'
#
loop_
_entity.id
_entity.type
_entity.pdbx_description
1 polymer ?
#
loop_
_entity_poly.entity_id
_entity_poly.type
_entity_poly.pdbx_seq_one_letter_code
_entity_poly.pdbx_strand_id
1 'polypeptide(L)' 'ASLSEGQVDSEACAIECPKHGAMFSLLTGEPASLPATRPVPTYGVRVDGDDVLVVIP' A
#
# COMPACT_ATOMS: atom_id res chain seq x y z
N ALA A 1 12.15 -0.98 -6.65
CA ALA A 1 12.04 -0.63 -5.24
C ALA A 1 10.84 -1.37 -4.70
N SER A 2 10.96 -1.99 -3.54
CA SER A 2 9.80 -2.60 -2.88
C SER A 2 9.06 -1.56 -2.06
N LEU A 3 7.73 -1.51 -2.15
CA LEU A 3 6.95 -0.66 -1.23
C LEU A 3 7.07 -1.16 0.22
N SER A 4 7.35 -2.45 0.43
CA SER A 4 7.56 -3.01 1.77
C SER A 4 8.75 -2.43 2.54
N GLU A 5 9.66 -1.75 1.84
CA GLU A 5 10.80 -1.05 2.42
C GLU A 5 10.49 0.42 2.74
N GLY A 6 9.27 0.87 2.45
CA GLY A 6 8.79 2.23 2.67
C GLY A 6 8.17 2.48 4.04
N GLN A 7 7.95 3.74 4.36
CA GLN A 7 7.28 4.16 5.59
C GLN A 7 5.75 4.08 5.39
N VAL A 8 5.05 3.51 6.39
CA VAL A 8 3.58 3.57 6.46
C VAL A 8 3.17 4.82 7.23
N ASP A 9 2.30 5.62 6.62
CA ASP A 9 1.57 6.70 7.29
C ASP A 9 0.19 6.16 7.69
N SER A 10 0.00 5.92 8.99
CA SER A 10 -1.24 5.39 9.54
C SER A 10 -2.39 6.40 9.54
N GLU A 11 -2.10 7.70 9.60
CA GLU A 11 -3.12 8.75 9.58
C GLU A 11 -3.68 8.93 8.17
N ALA A 12 -2.80 8.92 7.16
CA ALA A 12 -3.19 9.01 5.76
C ALA A 12 -3.65 7.66 5.16
N CYS A 13 -3.46 6.55 5.87
CA CYS A 13 -3.68 5.19 5.36
C CYS A 13 -2.94 4.95 4.02
N ALA A 14 -1.66 5.29 4.01
CA ALA A 14 -0.84 5.29 2.81
C ALA A 14 0.59 4.77 3.08
N ILE A 15 1.29 4.36 2.03
CA ILE A 15 2.69 3.91 2.08
C ILE A 15 3.55 4.69 1.10
N GLU A 16 4.76 5.06 1.52
CA GLU A 16 5.73 5.79 0.70
C GLU A 16 6.61 4.83 -0.12
N CYS A 17 6.91 5.18 -1.37
CA CYS A 17 7.93 4.51 -2.16
C CYS A 17 9.33 4.95 -1.72
N PRO A 18 10.19 4.06 -1.20
CA PRO A 18 11.48 4.43 -0.60
C PRO A 18 12.50 4.96 -1.63
N LYS A 19 12.20 4.87 -2.93
CA LYS A 19 13.09 5.34 -3.99
C LYS A 19 12.83 6.78 -4.43
N HIS A 20 11.56 7.21 -4.46
CA HIS A 20 11.18 8.50 -5.06
C HIS A 20 10.13 9.28 -4.27
N GLY A 21 9.69 8.78 -3.11
CA GLY A 21 8.76 9.45 -2.20
C GLY A 21 7.30 9.49 -2.66
N ALA A 22 6.94 8.78 -3.73
CA ALA A 22 5.54 8.67 -4.14
C ALA A 22 4.72 7.88 -3.11
N MET A 23 3.56 8.40 -2.72
CA MET A 23 2.65 7.78 -1.77
C MET A 23 1.58 6.96 -2.52
N PHE A 24 1.15 5.85 -1.93
CA PHE A 24 0.07 5.00 -2.44
C PHE A 24 -0.94 4.72 -1.35
N SER A 25 -2.24 4.77 -1.67
CA SER A 25 -3.30 4.40 -0.72
C SER A 25 -3.24 2.90 -0.42
N LEU A 26 -3.30 2.53 0.87
CA LEU A 26 -3.40 1.14 1.30
C LEU A 26 -4.79 0.53 1.05
N LEU A 27 -5.80 1.37 0.78
CA LEU A 27 -7.18 0.94 0.53
C LEU A 27 -7.42 0.64 -0.95
N THR A 28 -6.91 1.50 -1.83
CA THR A 28 -7.24 1.46 -3.26
C THR A 28 -6.04 1.18 -4.16
N GLY A 29 -4.82 1.32 -3.65
CA GLY A 29 -3.59 1.23 -4.45
C GLY A 29 -3.34 2.44 -5.34
N GLU A 30 -4.23 3.42 -5.37
CA GLU A 30 -4.07 4.65 -6.16
C GLU A 30 -2.89 5.49 -5.65
N PRO A 31 -2.10 6.11 -6.55
CA PRO A 31 -1.05 7.02 -6.16
C PRO A 31 -1.65 8.31 -5.59
N ALA A 32 -1.17 8.72 -4.42
CA ALA A 32 -1.57 9.96 -3.76
C ALA A 32 -0.58 11.11 -4.01
N SER A 33 0.60 10.83 -4.58
CA SER A 33 1.57 11.86 -4.95
C SER A 33 2.44 11.46 -6.16
N LEU A 34 2.98 12.48 -6.84
CA LEU A 34 3.96 12.31 -7.91
C LEU A 34 5.29 11.76 -7.34
N PRO A 35 6.12 11.06 -8.14
CA PRO A 35 5.98 10.82 -9.59
C PRO A 35 5.08 9.65 -10.00
N ALA A 36 4.42 8.95 -9.07
CA ALA A 36 3.55 7.84 -9.42
C ALA A 36 2.26 8.32 -10.11
N THR A 37 1.85 7.62 -11.16
CA THR A 37 0.68 7.97 -12.00
C THR A 37 -0.20 6.76 -12.32
N ARG A 38 0.16 5.58 -11.83
CA ARG A 38 -0.59 4.33 -12.03
C ARG A 38 -0.80 3.65 -10.69
N PRO A 39 -1.98 3.06 -10.45
CA PRO A 39 -2.25 2.32 -9.23
C PRO A 39 -1.43 1.03 -9.15
N VAL A 40 -1.27 0.53 -7.92
CA VAL A 40 -0.76 -0.81 -7.63
C VAL A 40 -1.91 -1.78 -7.30
N PRO A 41 -1.75 -3.10 -7.53
CA PRO A 41 -2.77 -4.06 -7.16
C PRO A 41 -3.07 -4.04 -5.66
N THR A 42 -4.36 -4.14 -5.32
CA THR A 42 -4.83 -4.40 -3.97
C THR A 42 -5.33 -5.82 -3.85
N TYR A 43 -5.31 -6.34 -2.62
CA TYR A 43 -5.73 -7.70 -2.30
C TYR A 43 -6.74 -7.65 -1.16
N GLY A 44 -7.74 -8.52 -1.20
CA GLY A 44 -8.68 -8.66 -0.10
C GLY A 44 -7.95 -9.18 1.13
N VAL A 45 -8.16 -8.53 2.29
CA VAL A 45 -7.55 -8.94 3.56
C VAL A 45 -8.65 -9.16 4.60
N ARG A 46 -8.50 -10.22 5.39
CA ARG A 46 -9.39 -10.53 6.52
C ARG A 46 -8.56 -10.91 7.75
N VAL A 47 -9.01 -10.50 8.92
CA VAL A 47 -8.49 -10.99 10.21
C VAL A 47 -9.37 -12.14 10.68
N ASP A 48 -8.76 -13.28 11.01
CA ASP A 48 -9.42 -14.50 11.49
C ASP A 48 -8.73 -14.97 12.78
N GLY A 49 -9.29 -14.60 13.94
CA GLY A 49 -8.62 -14.78 15.23
C GLY A 49 -7.33 -13.96 15.29
N ASP A 50 -6.19 -14.64 15.45
CA ASP A 50 -4.85 -14.05 15.50
C ASP A 50 -4.16 -14.00 14.13
N ASP A 51 -4.78 -14.56 13.08
CA ASP A 51 -4.22 -14.64 11.74
C ASP A 51 -4.71 -13.50 10.83
N VAL A 52 -3.82 -13.01 9.97
CA VAL A 52 -4.14 -12.09 8.86
C VAL A 52 -4.08 -12.86 7.54
N LEU A 53 -5.23 -13.02 6.89
CA LEU A 53 -5.39 -13.76 5.64
C LEU A 53 -5.45 -12.81 4.45
N VAL A 54 -4.73 -13.14 3.37
CA VAL A 54 -4.72 -12.40 2.10
C VAL A 54 -5.31 -13.26 0.99
N VAL A 55 -6.27 -12.72 0.24
CA VAL A 55 -6.85 -13.38 -0.93
C VAL A 55 -5.95 -13.14 -2.13
N ILE A 56 -5.33 -14.20 -2.63
CA ILE A 56 -4.52 -14.18 -3.86
C ILE A 56 -5.44 -14.50 -5.05
N PRO A 57 -5.28 -13.83 -6.21
CA PRO A 57 -6.03 -14.11 -7.43
C PRO A 57 -5.91 -15.56 -7.93
#